data_AF-A0A9P0PJZ4-F1
#
_entry.id   AF-A0A9P0PJZ4-F1
#
_cell.length_a   1.000
_cell.length_b   1.000
_cell.length_c   1.000
_cell.angle_alpha   90.00
_cell.angle_beta   90.00
_cell.angle_gamma   90.00
#
_symmetry.space_group_name_H-M   'P 1'
#
loop_
_entity.id
_entity.type
_entity.pdbx_description
1 polymer ?
#
loop_
_entity_poly.entity_id
_entity_poly.type
_entity_poly.pdbx_seq_one_letter_code
_entity_poly.pdbx_strand_id
1 'polypeptide(L)'
;MHQFHHTECLKALYQVILRCFRKAVYIEAFNCSVIRHVVKDVVEDDKNDVWILNVDVYLAPSKTTIASGKIEFSIKLNNEAVTKVVDVPENSMVVSAVIEVPKGSVHPWWPNGYGAHDLYLLKVRYSAENEREVSIKEVRVGFRTVELVQDPVGNGYSFYFKVNDVPIFMKGSNEIPVDILPERGQDKKKIRTLLETARDTHMNMLRVWGGGVYESDYFYDLADEMGILIWQDFMFACALYPSNNDFLENVLDEVDYQVKRLSGYTSIALFAGNNENEGALRDDWYHVRQNFTLFKNDYVKLYVDTIKNRFEEITHKRRIFVASSPSNGKKTEQEGYVSNNPYDQQYGDANTSPGHKSTDRILQASQKCNPPRRAREYYGRPLLATERCLGCSNLVGSRFHW
;
A
#
# COMPACT_ATOMS: atom_id res chain seq x y z
N MET A 1 -52.55 1.09 18.65
CA MET A 1 -51.51 2.13 18.80
C MET A 1 -50.37 1.55 19.63
N HIS A 2 -49.32 1.02 18.99
CA HIS A 2 -47.97 0.79 19.54
C HIS A 2 -47.22 -0.20 18.62
N GLN A 3 -46.75 0.26 17.47
CA GLN A 3 -45.81 -0.53 16.65
C GLN A 3 -44.98 0.29 15.65
N PHE A 4 -44.75 1.58 15.92
CA PHE A 4 -44.06 2.48 14.97
C PHE A 4 -42.86 3.25 15.55
N HIS A 5 -42.22 2.78 16.64
CA HIS A 5 -41.08 3.50 17.24
C HIS A 5 -39.75 2.72 17.35
N HIS A 6 -39.71 1.43 16.97
CA HIS A 6 -38.45 0.66 17.07
C HIS A 6 -37.48 0.86 15.88
N THR A 7 -37.99 1.11 14.67
CA THR A 7 -37.17 1.18 13.45
C THR A 7 -36.38 2.49 13.31
N GLU A 8 -36.94 3.60 13.77
CA GLU A 8 -36.27 4.92 13.76
C GLU A 8 -35.17 5.00 14.83
N CYS A 9 -35.42 4.44 16.03
CA CYS A 9 -34.38 4.34 17.07
C CYS A 9 -33.21 3.45 16.64
N LEU A 10 -33.45 2.34 15.93
CA LEU A 10 -32.39 1.48 15.41
C LEU A 10 -31.58 2.16 14.30
N LYS A 11 -32.21 2.93 13.40
CA LYS A 11 -31.48 3.73 12.40
C LYS A 11 -30.65 4.85 13.03
N ALA A 12 -31.17 5.51 14.06
CA ALA A 12 -30.43 6.50 14.83
C ALA A 12 -29.27 5.87 15.61
N LEU A 13 -29.47 4.68 16.22
CA LEU A 13 -28.39 3.92 16.86
C LEU A 13 -27.34 3.48 15.85
N TYR A 14 -27.74 3.04 14.64
CA TYR A 14 -26.83 2.65 13.55
C TYR A 14 -26.02 3.85 13.03
N GLN A 15 -26.65 5.02 12.94
CA GLN A 15 -25.99 6.28 12.59
C GLN A 15 -25.03 6.75 13.68
N VAL A 16 -25.31 6.51 14.96
CA VAL A 16 -24.48 6.97 16.08
C VAL A 16 -23.34 5.98 16.40
N ILE A 17 -23.57 4.66 16.29
CA ILE A 17 -22.57 3.63 16.60
C ILE A 17 -21.47 3.55 15.51
N LEU A 18 -21.76 3.91 14.26
CA LEU A 18 -20.78 3.85 13.15
C LEU A 18 -20.11 5.19 12.82
N ARG A 19 -20.58 6.31 13.37
CA ARG A 19 -20.04 7.68 13.15
C ARG A 19 -19.21 8.17 14.34
N CYS A 20 -18.38 7.32 14.91
CA CYS A 20 -17.39 7.73 15.90
C CYS A 20 -16.10 8.20 15.22
N PHE A 21 -15.33 9.04 15.91
CA PHE A 21 -13.94 9.30 15.53
C PHE A 21 -13.16 7.98 15.58
N ARG A 22 -12.82 7.45 14.39
CA ARG A 22 -12.10 6.17 14.25
C ARG A 22 -10.59 6.29 14.40
N LYS A 23 -10.10 7.52 14.54
CA LYS A 23 -8.70 7.87 14.80
C LYS A 23 -8.64 8.95 15.88
N ALA A 24 -7.46 9.12 16.46
CA ALA A 24 -7.22 10.14 17.47
C ALA A 24 -7.52 11.55 16.94
N VAL A 25 -8.04 12.41 17.81
CA VAL A 25 -8.27 13.83 17.56
C VAL A 25 -7.33 14.62 18.48
N TYR A 26 -6.66 15.62 17.92
CA TYR A 26 -5.72 16.47 18.64
C TYR A 26 -5.91 17.93 18.28
N ILE A 27 -5.52 18.82 19.19
CA ILE A 27 -5.41 20.26 18.95
C ILE A 27 -3.93 20.58 18.92
N GLU A 28 -3.49 21.25 17.85
CA GLU A 28 -2.11 21.68 17.67
C GLU A 28 -2.12 23.18 17.32
N ALA A 29 -1.31 23.96 18.03
CA ALA A 29 -1.19 25.40 17.85
C ALA A 29 0.23 25.76 17.40
N PHE A 30 0.32 26.57 16.35
CA PHE A 30 1.56 27.09 15.78
C PHE A 30 1.28 28.46 15.14
N ASN A 31 2.31 29.28 14.99
CA ASN A 31 2.27 30.65 14.49
C ASN A 31 2.74 30.76 13.05
N CYS A 32 3.83 30.07 12.68
CA CYS A 32 4.48 30.18 11.37
C CYS A 32 4.17 28.97 10.50
N SER A 33 4.67 27.79 10.85
CA SER A 33 4.50 26.58 10.06
C SER A 33 4.84 25.32 10.85
N VAL A 34 4.26 24.20 10.43
CA VAL A 34 4.47 22.89 11.06
C VAL A 34 4.67 21.81 10.01
N ILE A 35 5.53 20.84 10.33
CA ILE A 35 5.78 19.69 9.48
C ILE A 35 4.58 18.75 9.54
N ARG A 36 3.92 18.53 8.41
CA ARG A 36 2.79 17.59 8.26
C ARG A 36 3.26 16.22 7.83
N HIS A 37 4.06 16.15 6.77
CA HIS A 37 4.58 14.89 6.23
C HIS A 37 6.08 15.01 5.93
N VAL A 38 6.77 13.88 6.06
CA VAL A 38 8.15 13.71 5.60
C VAL A 38 8.11 12.49 4.71
N VAL A 39 8.10 12.73 3.40
CA VAL A 39 8.17 11.68 2.38
C VAL A 39 9.64 11.44 2.09
N LYS A 40 10.03 10.18 2.02
CA LYS A 40 11.44 9.82 1.85
C LYS A 40 11.58 8.55 1.04
N ASP A 41 12.68 8.48 0.32
CA ASP A 41 13.11 7.30 -0.41
C ASP A 41 14.63 7.24 -0.44
N VAL A 42 15.12 6.03 -0.66
CA VAL A 42 16.54 5.71 -0.71
C VAL A 42 16.83 5.13 -2.09
N VAL A 43 17.85 5.68 -2.74
CA VAL A 43 18.39 5.20 -4.00
C VAL A 43 19.87 4.91 -3.81
N GLU A 44 20.37 3.92 -4.53
CA GLU A 44 21.79 3.55 -4.50
C GLU A 44 22.54 4.29 -5.61
N ASP A 45 23.70 4.88 -5.27
CA ASP A 45 24.65 5.43 -6.24
C ASP A 45 25.98 4.68 -6.12
N ASP A 46 26.07 3.58 -6.88
CA ASP A 46 27.27 2.72 -6.92
C ASP A 46 28.52 3.43 -7.38
N LYS A 47 28.39 4.46 -8.22
CA LYS A 47 29.57 5.15 -8.79
C LYS A 47 30.29 5.96 -7.73
N ASN A 48 29.54 6.52 -6.78
CA ASN A 48 30.05 7.37 -5.71
C ASN A 48 30.13 6.65 -4.36
N ASP A 49 29.77 5.36 -4.30
CA ASP A 49 29.75 4.54 -3.07
C ASP A 49 28.90 5.15 -1.94
N VAL A 50 27.76 5.73 -2.32
CA VAL A 50 26.81 6.37 -1.39
C VAL A 50 25.39 5.87 -1.60
N TRP A 51 24.59 5.96 -0.54
CA TRP A 51 23.14 6.01 -0.60
C TRP A 51 22.69 7.46 -0.75
N ILE A 52 21.73 7.67 -1.64
CA ILE A 52 21.04 8.95 -1.81
C ILE A 52 19.70 8.86 -1.08
N LEU A 53 19.59 9.59 0.05
CA LEU A 53 18.35 9.75 0.79
C LEU A 53 17.66 11.03 0.32
N ASN A 54 16.61 10.86 -0.49
CA ASN A 54 15.75 11.96 -0.91
C ASN A 54 14.68 12.19 0.14
N VAL A 55 14.44 13.46 0.49
CA VAL A 55 13.47 13.83 1.52
C VAL A 55 12.65 15.04 1.07
N ASP A 56 11.32 14.89 1.07
CA ASP A 56 10.37 15.97 0.86
C ASP A 56 9.61 16.25 2.15
N VAL A 57 9.70 17.49 2.62
CA VAL A 57 9.06 17.96 3.84
C VAL A 57 7.85 18.79 3.45
N TYR A 58 6.66 18.27 3.75
CA TYR A 58 5.40 18.98 3.54
C TYR A 58 5.07 19.81 4.78
N LEU A 59 4.97 21.11 4.56
CA LEU A 59 4.69 22.12 5.58
C LEU A 59 3.23 22.56 5.50
N ALA A 60 2.62 22.82 6.65
CA ALA A 60 1.37 23.55 6.75
C ALA A 60 1.67 24.96 7.27
N PRO A 61 1.81 25.96 6.37
CA PRO A 61 2.01 27.35 6.79
C PRO A 61 0.75 27.91 7.44
N SER A 62 0.93 28.82 8.39
CA SER A 62 -0.15 29.62 8.95
C SER A 62 -0.75 30.53 7.89
N LYS A 63 -2.05 30.82 8.02
CA LYS A 63 -2.74 31.78 7.14
C LYS A 63 -2.31 33.24 7.39
N THR A 64 -1.73 33.53 8.55
CA THR A 64 -1.47 34.90 9.01
C THR A 64 0.01 35.28 8.96
N THR A 65 0.91 34.34 8.69
CA THR A 65 2.35 34.56 8.81
C THR A 65 3.08 33.84 7.69
N ILE A 66 4.04 34.53 7.07
CA ILE A 66 4.87 33.96 6.00
C ILE A 66 5.76 32.88 6.62
N ALA A 67 5.65 31.66 6.09
CA ALA A 67 6.55 30.58 6.48
C ALA A 67 7.91 30.77 5.80
N SER A 68 8.93 31.09 6.59
CA SER A 68 10.34 31.11 6.21
C SER A 68 11.20 30.58 7.37
N GLY A 69 12.45 30.23 7.10
CA GLY A 69 13.38 29.72 8.10
C GLY A 69 14.26 28.62 7.54
N LYS A 70 14.58 27.61 8.36
CA LYS A 70 15.49 26.52 8.00
C LYS A 70 14.93 25.15 8.37
N ILE A 71 15.26 24.13 7.59
CA ILE A 71 15.04 22.73 7.95
C ILE A 71 16.41 22.07 8.13
N GLU A 72 16.62 21.52 9.31
CA GLU A 72 17.77 20.68 9.65
C GLU A 72 17.34 19.20 9.62
N PHE A 73 18.07 18.42 8.85
CA PHE A 73 18.00 16.96 8.81
C PHE A 73 19.20 16.43 9.58
N SER A 74 18.96 15.54 10.55
CA SER A 74 20.01 14.86 11.28
C SER A 74 19.73 13.37 11.36
N ILE A 75 20.72 12.56 11.02
CA ILE A 75 20.63 11.10 11.07
C ILE A 75 21.90 10.54 11.70
N LYS A 76 21.74 9.76 12.76
CA LYS A 76 22.85 9.04 13.41
C LYS A 76 22.97 7.67 12.76
N LEU A 77 24.17 7.39 12.24
CA LEU A 77 24.53 6.15 11.56
C LEU A 77 25.36 5.26 12.50
N ASN A 78 25.94 4.17 11.99
CA ASN A 78 26.70 3.23 12.82
C ASN A 78 27.96 3.87 13.41
N ASN A 79 28.71 4.61 12.58
CA ASN A 79 30.03 5.14 12.94
C ASN A 79 30.12 6.67 12.87
N GLU A 80 29.07 7.34 12.38
CA GLU A 80 29.05 8.79 12.18
C GLU A 80 27.63 9.36 12.30
N ALA A 81 27.51 10.68 12.13
CA ALA A 81 26.23 11.34 11.99
C ALA A 81 26.28 12.30 10.80
N VAL A 82 25.21 12.34 10.02
CA VAL A 82 25.08 13.24 8.88
C VAL A 82 24.05 14.30 9.23
N THR A 83 24.43 15.57 9.02
CA THR A 83 23.54 16.72 9.17
C THR A 83 23.49 17.51 7.87
N LYS A 84 22.28 17.89 7.45
CA LYS A 84 22.04 18.76 6.29
C LYS A 84 21.09 19.86 6.70
N VAL A 85 21.39 21.10 6.32
CA VAL A 85 20.50 22.25 6.53
C VAL A 85 20.11 22.83 5.17
N VAL A 86 18.83 23.15 5.01
CA VAL A 86 18.28 23.83 3.83
C VAL A 86 17.44 25.02 4.26
N ASP A 87 17.46 26.08 3.47
CA ASP A 87 16.58 27.22 3.69
C ASP A 87 15.16 26.89 3.24
N VAL A 88 14.17 27.47 3.91
CA VAL A 88 12.75 27.41 3.58
C VAL A 88 12.36 28.73 2.92
N PRO A 89 12.17 28.76 1.60
CA PRO A 89 11.72 29.96 0.91
C PRO A 89 10.33 30.37 1.40
N GLU A 90 10.05 31.67 1.34
CA GLU A 90 8.75 32.24 1.74
C GLU A 90 7.58 31.50 1.09
N ASN A 91 6.60 31.11 1.91
CA ASN A 91 5.36 30.42 1.50
C ASN A 91 5.57 29.05 0.84
N SER A 92 6.72 28.41 1.05
CA SER A 92 6.95 27.04 0.58
C SER A 92 6.05 26.05 1.33
N MET A 93 5.25 25.29 0.58
CA MET A 93 4.45 24.17 1.12
C MET A 93 5.24 22.85 1.14
N VAL A 94 6.29 22.77 0.32
CA VAL A 94 7.16 21.59 0.20
C VAL A 94 8.60 22.07 0.11
N VAL A 95 9.49 21.43 0.86
CA VAL A 95 10.94 21.66 0.76
C VAL A 95 11.62 20.31 0.58
N SER A 96 12.42 20.20 -0.48
CA SER A 96 13.13 18.98 -0.84
C SER A 96 14.60 19.07 -0.44
N ALA A 97 15.16 17.96 -0.01
CA ALA A 97 16.58 17.81 0.28
C ALA A 97 17.11 16.47 -0.22
N VAL A 98 18.39 16.47 -0.58
CA VAL A 98 19.15 15.27 -0.92
C VAL A 98 20.27 15.13 0.11
N ILE A 99 20.33 13.98 0.77
CA ILE A 99 21.32 13.66 1.79
C ILE A 99 22.13 12.47 1.28
N GLU A 100 23.42 12.67 1.08
CA GLU A 100 24.36 11.60 0.75
C GLU A 100 24.79 10.89 2.02
N VAL A 101 24.68 9.56 2.03
CA VAL A 101 25.03 8.70 3.16
C VAL A 101 26.04 7.67 2.68
N PRO A 102 27.28 7.63 3.20
CA PRO A 102 28.26 6.63 2.81
C PRO A 102 27.75 5.20 3.03
N LYS A 103 27.90 4.31 2.04
CA LYS A 103 27.39 2.93 2.15
C LYS A 103 27.96 2.18 3.34
N GLY A 104 29.26 2.36 3.63
CA GLY A 104 29.95 1.73 4.74
C GLY A 104 29.50 2.19 6.14
N SER A 105 28.70 3.25 6.24
CA SER A 105 28.24 3.80 7.52
C SER A 105 26.90 3.25 7.97
N VAL A 106 26.24 2.44 7.13
CA VAL A 106 24.96 1.82 7.40
C VAL A 106 25.00 0.32 7.09
N HIS A 107 24.13 -0.44 7.74
CA HIS A 107 23.82 -1.78 7.29
C HIS A 107 22.53 -1.74 6.45
N PRO A 108 22.49 -2.40 5.29
CA PRO A 108 21.27 -2.46 4.49
C PRO A 108 20.14 -3.17 5.23
N TRP A 109 18.91 -2.69 5.03
CA TRP A 109 17.70 -3.35 5.48
C TRP A 109 17.38 -4.52 4.54
N TRP A 110 17.09 -5.69 5.11
CA TRP A 110 16.67 -6.88 4.37
C TRP A 110 15.26 -7.30 4.78
N PRO A 111 14.54 -8.11 3.98
CA PRO A 111 13.31 -8.74 4.43
C PRO A 111 13.58 -9.98 5.28
N ASN A 112 12.55 -10.44 6.00
CA ASN A 112 12.61 -11.57 6.92
C ASN A 112 13.20 -12.82 6.25
N GLY A 113 14.21 -13.40 6.89
CA GLY A 113 14.96 -14.56 6.40
C GLY A 113 16.11 -14.26 5.42
N TYR A 114 16.39 -12.98 5.11
CA TYR A 114 17.47 -12.59 4.18
C TYR A 114 18.58 -11.74 4.83
N GLY A 115 18.40 -11.24 6.05
CA GLY A 115 19.40 -10.43 6.75
C GLY A 115 18.81 -9.64 7.90
N ALA A 116 19.58 -8.67 8.41
CA ALA A 116 19.13 -7.74 9.44
C ALA A 116 18.16 -6.68 8.87
N HIS A 117 17.35 -6.09 9.74
CA HIS A 117 16.30 -5.13 9.40
C HIS A 117 16.66 -3.74 9.98
N ASP A 118 17.91 -3.31 9.80
CA ASP A 118 18.43 -2.12 10.47
C ASP A 118 17.70 -0.84 10.01
N LEU A 119 17.30 -0.03 10.99
CA LEU A 119 16.55 1.21 10.81
C LEU A 119 17.26 2.36 11.52
N TYR A 120 17.38 3.49 10.82
CA TYR A 120 18.04 4.69 11.30
C TYR A 120 17.02 5.81 11.50
N LEU A 121 17.15 6.56 12.59
CA LEU A 121 16.22 7.64 12.90
C LEU A 121 16.66 8.94 12.21
N LEU A 122 15.89 9.38 11.21
CA LEU A 122 16.02 10.70 10.62
C LEU A 122 15.16 11.69 11.41
N LYS A 123 15.80 12.66 12.04
CA LYS A 123 15.16 13.78 12.71
C LYS A 123 15.13 14.98 11.78
N VAL A 124 13.93 15.47 11.50
CA VAL A 124 13.66 16.64 10.67
C VAL A 124 13.17 17.76 11.57
N ARG A 125 13.92 18.86 11.62
CA ARG A 125 13.64 20.01 12.47
C ARG A 125 13.47 21.26 11.61
N TYR A 126 12.25 21.76 11.52
CA TYR A 126 11.97 23.09 11.02
C TYR A 126 12.16 24.11 12.15
N SER A 127 12.87 25.20 11.86
CA SER A 127 13.01 26.37 12.74
C SER A 127 12.62 27.62 11.95
N ALA A 128 11.67 28.39 12.47
CA ALA A 128 11.26 29.65 11.85
C ALA A 128 12.41 30.67 11.87
N GLU A 129 12.41 31.65 10.96
CA GLU A 129 13.45 32.70 10.86
C GLU A 129 13.68 33.46 12.18
N ASN A 130 12.63 33.65 12.97
CA ASN A 130 12.72 34.30 14.28
C ASN A 130 13.22 33.38 15.41
N GLU A 131 13.53 32.11 15.10
CA GLU A 131 13.95 31.01 15.98
C GLU A 131 13.04 30.70 17.18
N ARG A 132 11.85 31.31 17.26
CA ARG A 132 10.91 31.11 18.37
C ARG A 132 9.97 29.94 18.19
N GLU A 133 9.81 29.47 16.95
CA GLU A 133 8.97 28.33 16.61
C GLU A 133 9.80 27.20 16.00
N VAL A 134 9.58 26.00 16.52
CA VAL A 134 10.25 24.78 16.08
C VAL A 134 9.21 23.69 15.89
N SER A 135 9.26 23.01 14.75
CA SER A 135 8.51 21.79 14.48
C SER A 135 9.49 20.65 14.26
N ILE A 136 9.28 19.52 14.94
CA ILE A 136 10.14 18.34 14.84
C ILE A 136 9.30 17.15 14.40
N LYS A 137 9.78 16.41 13.39
CA LYS A 137 9.24 15.11 13.02
C LYS A 137 10.37 14.11 12.90
N GLU A 138 10.15 12.92 13.44
CA GLU A 138 11.10 11.82 13.40
C GLU A 138 10.53 10.70 12.54
N VAL A 139 11.35 10.18 11.63
CA VAL A 139 10.96 9.10 10.73
C VAL A 139 12.11 8.09 10.62
N ARG A 140 11.77 6.81 10.52
CA ARG A 140 12.76 5.74 10.40
C ARG A 140 13.08 5.46 8.93
N VAL A 141 14.36 5.24 8.65
CA VAL A 141 14.92 4.99 7.32
C VAL A 141 15.64 3.65 7.36
N GLY A 142 15.19 2.68 6.57
CA GLY A 142 16.00 1.52 6.21
C GLY A 142 16.61 1.74 4.83
N PHE A 143 17.91 1.49 4.71
CA PHE A 143 18.63 1.64 3.45
C PHE A 143 18.52 0.35 2.64
N ARG A 144 17.74 0.38 1.56
CA ARG A 144 17.57 -0.78 0.67
C ARG A 144 17.08 -0.37 -0.71
N THR A 145 17.35 -1.19 -1.72
CA THR A 145 16.71 -1.07 -3.04
C THR A 145 15.54 -2.03 -3.16
N VAL A 146 14.56 -1.68 -3.99
CA VAL A 146 13.47 -2.58 -4.37
C VAL A 146 13.15 -2.41 -5.83
N GLU A 147 13.10 -3.53 -6.54
CA GLU A 147 12.80 -3.54 -7.97
C GLU A 147 11.74 -4.59 -8.25
N LEU A 148 10.77 -4.25 -9.11
CA LEU A 148 9.87 -5.22 -9.74
C LEU A 148 10.39 -5.53 -11.15
N VAL A 149 11.01 -6.70 -11.29
CA VAL A 149 11.65 -7.12 -12.53
C VAL A 149 10.65 -7.75 -13.49
N GLN A 150 10.56 -7.17 -14.67
CA GLN A 150 9.66 -7.57 -15.77
C GLN A 150 10.43 -7.63 -17.08
N ASP A 151 11.38 -8.56 -17.16
CA ASP A 151 12.25 -8.78 -18.31
C ASP A 151 11.63 -9.81 -19.27
N PRO A 152 11.91 -9.73 -20.59
CA PRO A 152 11.50 -10.75 -21.54
C PRO A 152 12.01 -12.15 -21.16
N VAL A 153 11.10 -13.11 -21.04
CA VAL A 153 11.41 -14.52 -20.84
C VAL A 153 10.42 -15.34 -21.67
N GLY A 154 10.92 -16.04 -22.69
CA GLY A 154 10.07 -16.74 -23.66
C GLY A 154 9.13 -15.76 -24.38
N ASN A 155 7.83 -16.06 -24.41
CA ASN A 155 6.81 -15.23 -25.05
C ASN A 155 6.15 -14.21 -24.11
N GLY A 156 6.70 -13.98 -22.91
CA GLY A 156 6.14 -13.04 -21.94
C GLY A 156 7.19 -12.35 -21.08
N TYR A 157 6.79 -11.82 -19.93
CA TYR A 157 7.68 -11.10 -19.00
C TYR A 157 7.84 -11.83 -17.67
N SER A 158 9.01 -11.73 -17.05
CA SER A 158 9.18 -12.13 -15.66
C SER A 158 8.28 -11.29 -14.75
N PHE A 159 8.08 -11.75 -13.52
CA PHE A 159 7.43 -10.96 -12.49
C PHE A 159 7.94 -11.38 -11.11
N TYR A 160 9.02 -10.74 -10.66
CA TYR A 160 9.62 -11.03 -9.37
C TYR A 160 10.24 -9.77 -8.77
N PHE A 161 10.54 -9.82 -7.48
CA PHE A 161 11.20 -8.71 -6.81
C PHE A 161 12.68 -9.00 -6.65
N LYS A 162 13.49 -7.95 -6.81
CA LYS A 162 14.82 -7.89 -6.21
C LYS A 162 14.80 -6.95 -5.02
N VAL A 163 15.53 -7.30 -3.98
CA VAL A 163 15.85 -6.41 -2.86
C VAL A 163 17.35 -6.44 -2.68
N ASN A 164 18.00 -5.28 -2.74
CA ASN A 164 19.47 -5.16 -2.72
C ASN A 164 20.10 -6.08 -3.78
N ASP A 165 19.58 -6.00 -5.01
CA ASP A 165 19.95 -6.79 -6.20
C ASP A 165 19.78 -8.31 -6.12
N VAL A 166 19.31 -8.85 -4.98
CA VAL A 166 19.05 -10.28 -4.82
C VAL A 166 17.60 -10.59 -5.19
N PRO A 167 17.35 -11.53 -6.13
CA PRO A 167 16.01 -12.03 -6.41
C PRO A 167 15.41 -12.71 -5.18
N ILE A 168 14.24 -12.24 -4.73
CA ILE A 168 13.55 -12.78 -3.56
C ILE A 168 12.22 -13.41 -3.96
N PHE A 169 12.03 -14.66 -3.56
CA PHE A 169 10.73 -15.32 -3.64
C PHE A 169 9.82 -14.80 -2.51
N MET A 170 8.66 -14.26 -2.88
CA MET A 170 7.69 -13.73 -1.92
C MET A 170 6.87 -14.87 -1.33
N LYS A 171 6.92 -14.98 0.00
CA LYS A 171 6.21 -15.94 0.83
C LYS A 171 5.33 -15.16 1.78
N GLY A 172 4.03 -15.40 1.74
CA GLY A 172 3.10 -14.53 2.44
C GLY A 172 1.65 -14.90 2.28
N SER A 173 0.81 -14.01 2.78
CA SER A 173 -0.64 -14.05 2.66
C SER A 173 -1.21 -12.66 2.39
N ASN A 174 -2.51 -12.62 2.10
CA ASN A 174 -3.27 -11.40 2.02
C ASN A 174 -3.79 -11.05 3.41
N GLU A 175 -3.59 -9.81 3.80
CA GLU A 175 -4.08 -9.24 5.04
C GLU A 175 -5.38 -8.49 4.79
N ILE A 176 -6.37 -8.82 5.62
CA ILE A 176 -7.69 -8.19 5.66
C ILE A 176 -7.91 -7.56 7.04
N PRO A 177 -8.85 -6.62 7.21
CA PRO A 177 -9.14 -6.07 8.52
C PRO A 177 -9.39 -7.17 9.56
N VAL A 178 -8.62 -7.16 10.65
CA VAL A 178 -8.67 -8.20 11.70
C VAL A 178 -9.94 -8.15 12.56
N ASP A 179 -10.78 -7.13 12.37
CA ASP A 179 -12.03 -6.92 13.10
C ASP A 179 -13.02 -6.15 12.22
N ILE A 180 -14.31 -6.39 12.41
CA ILE A 180 -15.39 -5.65 11.74
C ILE A 180 -15.44 -4.18 12.21
N LEU A 181 -14.97 -3.92 13.44
CA LEU A 181 -14.86 -2.59 14.02
C LEU A 181 -13.41 -2.10 13.91
N PRO A 182 -13.11 -1.10 13.04
CA PRO A 182 -11.74 -0.63 12.82
C PRO A 182 -11.01 -0.21 14.11
N GLU A 183 -11.71 0.39 15.07
CA GLU A 183 -11.15 0.79 16.36
C GLU A 183 -10.66 -0.39 17.21
N ARG A 184 -11.26 -1.58 17.04
CA ARG A 184 -10.79 -2.82 17.67
C ARG A 184 -9.75 -3.53 16.83
N GLY A 185 -9.77 -3.32 15.52
CA GLY A 185 -8.75 -3.80 14.60
C GLY A 185 -7.39 -3.12 14.85
N GLN A 186 -7.41 -1.85 15.24
CA GLN A 186 -6.21 -1.06 15.55
C GLN A 186 -5.60 -1.35 16.93
N ASP A 187 -6.04 -2.40 17.63
CA ASP A 187 -5.41 -2.82 18.87
C ASP A 187 -3.96 -3.23 18.63
N LYS A 188 -3.03 -2.54 19.31
CA LYS A 188 -1.59 -2.74 19.13
C LYS A 188 -1.15 -4.18 19.42
N LYS A 189 -1.78 -4.86 20.37
CA LYS A 189 -1.42 -6.24 20.71
C LYS A 189 -1.84 -7.20 19.60
N LYS A 190 -3.05 -7.04 19.04
CA LYS A 190 -3.51 -7.83 17.88
C LYS A 190 -2.60 -7.63 16.68
N ILE A 191 -2.29 -6.38 16.31
CA ILE A 191 -1.40 -6.06 15.19
C ILE A 191 -0.03 -6.70 15.40
N ARG A 192 0.58 -6.49 16.58
CA ARG A 192 1.87 -7.11 16.91
C ARG A 192 1.84 -8.63 16.78
N THR A 193 0.82 -9.28 17.33
CA THR A 193 0.68 -10.74 17.26
C THR A 193 0.59 -11.22 15.81
N LEU A 194 -0.11 -10.47 14.95
CA LEU A 194 -0.25 -10.79 13.53
C LEU A 194 1.10 -10.74 12.80
N LEU A 195 1.85 -9.64 12.96
CA LEU A 195 3.15 -9.49 12.31
C LEU A 195 4.20 -10.47 12.88
N GLU A 196 4.18 -10.74 14.18
CA GLU A 196 5.02 -11.77 14.81
C GLU A 196 4.70 -13.15 14.25
N THR A 197 3.43 -13.49 14.08
CA THR A 197 3.01 -14.76 13.47
C THR A 197 3.47 -14.86 12.01
N ALA A 198 3.34 -13.79 11.22
CA ALA A 198 3.84 -13.77 9.85
C ALA A 198 5.37 -13.98 9.81
N ARG A 199 6.12 -13.28 10.66
CA ARG A 199 7.57 -13.42 10.79
C ARG A 199 7.97 -14.85 11.18
N ASP A 200 7.34 -15.39 12.22
CA ASP A 200 7.69 -16.69 12.81
C ASP A 200 7.30 -17.87 11.92
N THR A 201 6.35 -17.65 10.99
CA THR A 201 6.01 -18.59 9.91
C THR A 201 6.85 -18.37 8.64
N HIS A 202 7.93 -17.60 8.74
CA HIS A 202 8.88 -17.31 7.66
C HIS A 202 8.28 -16.62 6.44
N MET A 203 7.18 -15.87 6.63
CA MET A 203 6.68 -14.95 5.61
C MET A 203 7.64 -13.75 5.50
N ASN A 204 7.80 -13.25 4.28
CA ASN A 204 8.61 -12.06 4.00
C ASN A 204 7.82 -10.97 3.27
N MET A 205 6.53 -11.22 2.97
CA MET A 205 5.63 -10.22 2.41
C MET A 205 4.20 -10.44 2.91
N LEU A 206 3.46 -9.36 3.14
CA LEU A 206 2.01 -9.35 3.30
C LEU A 206 1.39 -8.41 2.26
N ARG A 207 0.18 -8.73 1.79
CA ARG A 207 -0.60 -7.84 0.93
C ARG A 207 -1.75 -7.23 1.71
N VAL A 208 -1.71 -5.92 1.94
CA VAL A 208 -2.86 -5.18 2.48
C VAL A 208 -3.89 -5.05 1.37
N TRP A 209 -4.94 -5.87 1.44
CA TRP A 209 -5.92 -6.05 0.37
C TRP A 209 -6.87 -4.86 0.23
N GLY A 210 -7.20 -4.47 -1.01
CA GLY A 210 -7.87 -3.21 -1.35
C GLY A 210 -9.35 -3.08 -0.98
N GLY A 211 -10.02 -4.08 -0.41
CA GLY A 211 -11.35 -3.88 0.17
C GLY A 211 -11.32 -3.76 1.70
N GLY A 212 -10.12 -3.66 2.28
CA GLY A 212 -9.90 -3.42 3.69
C GLY A 212 -9.83 -1.94 4.04
N VAL A 213 -8.80 -1.58 4.80
CA VAL A 213 -8.45 -0.20 5.14
C VAL A 213 -6.96 0.02 4.94
N TYR A 214 -6.55 1.27 4.71
CA TYR A 214 -5.14 1.60 4.92
C TYR A 214 -4.82 1.42 6.40
N GLU A 215 -3.89 0.51 6.69
CA GLU A 215 -3.56 0.14 8.06
C GLU A 215 -3.02 1.31 8.92
N SER A 216 -2.95 1.07 10.22
CA SER A 216 -2.40 2.03 11.18
C SER A 216 -0.89 2.26 10.97
N ASP A 217 -0.36 3.42 11.38
CA ASP A 217 1.09 3.67 11.32
C ASP A 217 1.89 2.59 12.08
N TYR A 218 1.34 2.11 13.20
CA TYR A 218 1.93 1.03 14.00
C TYR A 218 2.10 -0.29 13.23
N PHE A 219 1.22 -0.60 12.29
CA PHE A 219 1.33 -1.80 11.44
C PHE A 219 2.58 -1.71 10.54
N TYR A 220 2.75 -0.60 9.82
CA TYR A 220 3.91 -0.42 8.94
C TYR A 220 5.19 -0.25 9.74
N ASP A 221 5.11 0.38 10.91
CA ASP A 221 6.22 0.48 11.84
C ASP A 221 6.74 -0.91 12.26
N LEU A 222 5.84 -1.85 12.55
CA LEU A 222 6.20 -3.23 12.87
C LEU A 222 6.68 -4.00 11.64
N ALA A 223 6.08 -3.77 10.47
CA ALA A 223 6.52 -4.38 9.23
C ALA A 223 7.97 -3.97 8.90
N ASP A 224 8.32 -2.70 9.10
CA ASP A 224 9.70 -2.19 8.99
C ASP A 224 10.62 -2.90 10.00
N GLU A 225 10.24 -3.00 11.28
CA GLU A 225 11.04 -3.65 12.33
C GLU A 225 11.24 -5.15 12.12
N MET A 226 10.25 -5.84 11.57
CA MET A 226 10.22 -7.30 11.46
C MET A 226 10.63 -7.81 10.07
N GLY A 227 11.03 -6.92 9.16
CA GLY A 227 11.46 -7.33 7.82
C GLY A 227 10.31 -7.80 6.91
N ILE A 228 9.06 -7.41 7.16
CA ILE A 228 7.91 -7.87 6.38
C ILE A 228 7.64 -6.87 5.26
N LEU A 229 7.86 -7.25 4.01
CA LEU A 229 7.52 -6.38 2.88
C LEU A 229 6.00 -6.22 2.76
N ILE A 230 5.56 -5.04 2.34
CA ILE A 230 4.15 -4.75 2.13
C ILE A 230 3.85 -4.50 0.66
N TRP A 231 2.91 -5.29 0.14
CA TRP A 231 2.14 -4.97 -1.06
C TRP A 231 0.94 -4.15 -0.62
N GLN A 232 0.87 -2.88 -1.04
CA GLN A 232 -0.21 -1.97 -0.63
C GLN A 232 -1.21 -1.76 -1.76
N ASP A 233 -2.43 -2.28 -1.65
CA ASP A 233 -3.50 -1.86 -2.55
C ASP A 233 -4.00 -0.45 -2.14
N PHE A 234 -4.48 0.35 -3.10
CA PHE A 234 -5.45 1.40 -2.81
C PHE A 234 -6.82 0.76 -2.50
N MET A 235 -7.69 1.46 -1.79
CA MET A 235 -8.91 0.88 -1.21
C MET A 235 -10.07 0.72 -2.22
N PHE A 236 -9.78 0.07 -3.35
CA PHE A 236 -10.71 -0.28 -4.42
C PHE A 236 -10.64 -1.79 -4.69
N ALA A 237 -11.78 -2.49 -4.65
CA ALA A 237 -11.81 -3.94 -4.81
C ALA A 237 -13.13 -4.47 -5.39
N CYS A 238 -13.03 -5.37 -6.37
CA CYS A 238 -14.14 -6.15 -6.93
C CYS A 238 -15.40 -5.31 -7.27
N ALA A 239 -15.21 -4.08 -7.77
CA ALA A 239 -16.30 -3.20 -8.14
C ALA A 239 -15.93 -2.23 -9.27
N LEU A 240 -16.95 -1.76 -9.98
CA LEU A 240 -16.85 -0.56 -10.82
C LEU A 240 -17.12 0.65 -9.96
N TYR A 241 -16.24 1.64 -10.04
CA TYR A 241 -16.33 2.87 -9.25
C TYR A 241 -16.71 4.05 -10.14
N PRO A 242 -17.39 5.08 -9.59
CA PRO A 242 -17.69 6.30 -10.34
C PRO A 242 -16.41 7.02 -10.79
N SER A 243 -16.52 7.81 -11.86
CA SER A 243 -15.42 8.62 -12.41
C SER A 243 -15.81 10.10 -12.60
N ASN A 244 -16.92 10.53 -11.97
CA ASN A 244 -17.34 11.92 -11.95
C ASN A 244 -16.40 12.78 -11.09
N ASN A 245 -16.39 14.09 -11.31
CA ASN A 245 -15.39 14.99 -10.72
C ASN A 245 -15.44 14.98 -9.19
N ASP A 246 -16.61 15.08 -8.56
CA ASP A 246 -16.74 15.08 -7.09
C ASP A 246 -16.13 13.81 -6.47
N PHE A 247 -16.36 12.65 -7.10
CA PHE A 247 -15.76 11.40 -6.64
C PHE A 247 -14.23 11.40 -6.83
N LEU A 248 -13.74 11.84 -7.99
CA LEU A 248 -12.30 11.86 -8.27
C LEU A 248 -11.55 12.87 -7.39
N GLU A 249 -12.15 14.02 -7.07
CA GLU A 249 -11.59 14.98 -6.12
C GLU A 249 -11.45 14.37 -4.72
N ASN A 250 -12.47 13.63 -4.27
CA ASN A 250 -12.39 12.91 -3.00
C ASN A 250 -11.32 11.81 -3.02
N VAL A 251 -11.19 11.08 -4.12
CA VAL A 251 -10.11 10.08 -4.30
C VAL A 251 -8.73 10.74 -4.31
N LEU A 252 -8.60 11.93 -4.93
CA LEU A 252 -7.33 12.67 -4.92
C LEU A 252 -6.92 13.07 -3.51
N ASP A 253 -7.85 13.54 -2.68
CA ASP A 253 -7.58 13.85 -1.27
C ASP A 253 -7.11 12.60 -0.49
N GLU A 254 -7.75 11.45 -0.74
CA GLU A 254 -7.36 10.17 -0.14
C GLU A 254 -5.94 9.75 -0.57
N VAL A 255 -5.69 9.73 -1.88
CA VAL A 255 -4.39 9.34 -2.46
C VAL A 255 -3.29 10.28 -1.98
N ASP A 256 -3.53 11.59 -2.01
CA ASP A 256 -2.58 12.60 -1.55
C ASP A 256 -2.14 12.34 -0.11
N TYR A 257 -3.11 12.14 0.78
CA TYR A 257 -2.83 11.88 2.18
C TYR A 257 -2.12 10.53 2.39
N GLN A 258 -2.64 9.45 1.80
CA GLN A 258 -2.13 8.10 2.05
C GLN A 258 -0.75 7.90 1.44
N VAL A 259 -0.48 8.42 0.24
CA VAL A 259 0.84 8.30 -0.37
C VAL A 259 1.86 9.09 0.45
N LYS A 260 1.56 10.32 0.88
CA LYS A 260 2.47 11.09 1.76
C LYS A 260 2.69 10.43 3.12
N ARG A 261 1.69 9.72 3.65
CA ARG A 261 1.80 8.99 4.92
C ARG A 261 2.62 7.71 4.78
N LEU A 262 2.39 6.96 3.70
CA LEU A 262 2.82 5.56 3.60
C LEU A 262 4.07 5.35 2.74
N SER A 263 4.23 6.12 1.66
CA SER A 263 5.32 5.88 0.69
C SER A 263 6.73 6.00 1.27
N GLY A 264 6.88 6.54 2.49
CA GLY A 264 8.15 6.60 3.20
C GLY A 264 8.51 5.37 4.02
N TYR A 265 7.62 4.39 4.23
CA TYR A 265 7.95 3.19 5.00
C TYR A 265 8.90 2.28 4.23
N THR A 266 9.84 1.66 4.97
CA THR A 266 10.88 0.82 4.38
C THR A 266 10.28 -0.47 3.83
N SER A 267 9.32 -1.05 4.55
CA SER A 267 8.61 -2.29 4.24
C SER A 267 7.79 -2.22 2.95
N ILE A 268 7.23 -1.06 2.59
CA ILE A 268 6.38 -0.97 1.40
C ILE A 268 7.22 -1.21 0.14
N ALA A 269 6.89 -2.30 -0.56
CA ALA A 269 7.56 -2.74 -1.77
C ALA A 269 6.92 -2.15 -3.03
N LEU A 270 5.60 -1.99 -3.03
CA LEU A 270 4.83 -1.51 -4.17
C LEU A 270 3.44 -1.00 -3.75
N PHE A 271 2.83 -0.23 -4.64
CA PHE A 271 1.42 0.13 -4.59
C PHE A 271 0.64 -0.48 -5.77
N ALA A 272 -0.58 -0.93 -5.52
CA ALA A 272 -1.48 -1.46 -6.54
C ALA A 272 -2.79 -0.66 -6.58
N GLY A 273 -3.22 -0.24 -7.76
CA GLY A 273 -4.38 0.66 -7.93
C GLY A 273 -5.70 0.06 -7.44
N ASN A 274 -5.87 -1.26 -7.51
CA ASN A 274 -7.06 -1.96 -7.03
C ASN A 274 -6.86 -3.48 -6.96
N ASN A 275 -7.83 -4.16 -6.34
CA ASN A 275 -8.01 -5.60 -6.41
C ASN A 275 -9.03 -5.98 -7.51
N GLU A 276 -8.61 -6.86 -8.43
CA GLU A 276 -9.38 -7.58 -9.45
C GLU A 276 -10.17 -6.74 -10.46
N ASN A 277 -10.18 -5.41 -10.39
CA ASN A 277 -11.08 -4.63 -11.25
C ASN A 277 -10.68 -4.69 -12.73
N GLU A 278 -9.39 -4.88 -13.06
CA GLU A 278 -8.95 -5.13 -14.44
C GLU A 278 -9.57 -6.42 -15.00
N GLY A 279 -9.40 -7.53 -14.27
CA GLY A 279 -9.94 -8.84 -14.62
C GLY A 279 -11.47 -8.84 -14.65
N ALA A 280 -12.11 -8.27 -13.64
CA ALA A 280 -13.57 -8.22 -13.50
C ALA A 280 -14.23 -7.44 -14.65
N LEU A 281 -13.61 -6.34 -15.09
CA LEU A 281 -14.08 -5.60 -16.27
C LEU A 281 -13.89 -6.41 -17.56
N ARG A 282 -12.72 -7.05 -17.74
CA ARG A 282 -12.44 -7.83 -18.96
C ARG A 282 -13.34 -9.06 -19.09
N ASP A 283 -13.54 -9.78 -18.00
CA ASP A 283 -14.34 -11.01 -17.95
C ASP A 283 -15.84 -10.75 -17.78
N ASP A 284 -16.25 -9.48 -17.73
CA ASP A 284 -17.64 -9.05 -17.69
C ASP A 284 -18.41 -9.55 -16.45
N TRP A 285 -17.79 -9.51 -15.28
CA TRP A 285 -18.41 -9.95 -14.00
C TRP A 285 -19.71 -9.20 -13.68
N TYR A 286 -19.83 -7.97 -14.15
CA TYR A 286 -20.96 -7.07 -13.87
C TYR A 286 -21.99 -7.01 -15.01
N HIS A 287 -21.83 -7.82 -16.07
CA HIS A 287 -22.73 -7.85 -17.22
C HIS A 287 -22.89 -6.50 -17.94
N VAL A 288 -21.77 -5.80 -18.16
CA VAL A 288 -21.67 -4.47 -18.77
C VAL A 288 -20.99 -4.46 -20.14
N ARG A 289 -20.75 -5.62 -20.77
CA ARG A 289 -20.03 -5.76 -22.06
C ARG A 289 -20.49 -4.80 -23.16
N GLN A 290 -21.78 -4.49 -23.23
CA GLN A 290 -22.32 -3.54 -24.23
C GLN A 290 -21.78 -2.12 -24.06
N ASN A 291 -21.40 -1.75 -22.83
CA ASN A 291 -20.85 -0.46 -22.46
C ASN A 291 -19.35 -0.57 -22.09
N PHE A 292 -18.66 -1.61 -22.56
CA PHE A 292 -17.27 -1.88 -22.16
C PHE A 292 -16.35 -0.67 -22.34
N THR A 293 -16.45 0.05 -23.47
CA THR A 293 -15.63 1.23 -23.74
C THR A 293 -15.81 2.33 -22.68
N LEU A 294 -17.05 2.56 -22.23
CA LEU A 294 -17.34 3.54 -21.18
C LEU A 294 -16.63 3.14 -19.88
N PHE A 295 -16.85 1.92 -19.41
CA PHE A 295 -16.26 1.44 -18.15
C PHE A 295 -14.74 1.27 -18.23
N LYS A 296 -14.18 0.97 -19.40
CA LYS A 296 -12.73 1.00 -19.64
C LYS A 296 -12.20 2.43 -19.50
N ASN A 297 -12.87 3.43 -20.06
CA ASN A 297 -12.45 4.82 -19.92
C ASN A 297 -12.56 5.28 -18.47
N ASP A 298 -13.61 4.89 -17.75
CA ASP A 298 -13.77 5.20 -16.32
C ASP A 298 -12.67 4.55 -15.47
N TYR A 299 -12.34 3.29 -15.77
CA TYR A 299 -11.23 2.57 -15.14
C TYR A 299 -9.90 3.31 -15.34
N VAL A 300 -9.57 3.70 -16.58
CA VAL A 300 -8.33 4.44 -16.88
C VAL A 300 -8.33 5.80 -16.18
N LYS A 301 -9.44 6.54 -16.23
CA LYS A 301 -9.57 7.85 -15.60
C LYS A 301 -9.30 7.78 -14.09
N LEU A 302 -9.85 6.77 -13.41
CA LEU A 302 -9.67 6.58 -11.97
C LEU A 302 -8.26 6.08 -11.62
N TYR A 303 -7.84 4.91 -12.13
CA TYR A 303 -6.63 4.26 -11.64
C TYR A 303 -5.34 4.82 -12.25
N VAL A 304 -5.42 5.39 -13.45
CA VAL A 304 -4.25 5.89 -14.18
C VAL A 304 -4.21 7.41 -14.10
N ASP A 305 -5.21 8.08 -14.67
CA ASP A 305 -5.17 9.53 -14.84
C ASP A 305 -5.27 10.28 -13.49
N THR A 306 -5.88 9.65 -12.48
CA THR A 306 -6.05 10.20 -11.14
C THR A 306 -5.06 9.57 -10.13
N ILE A 307 -5.20 8.28 -9.83
CA ILE A 307 -4.42 7.63 -8.77
C ILE A 307 -2.93 7.51 -9.12
N LYS A 308 -2.59 6.87 -10.25
CA LYS A 308 -1.19 6.68 -10.68
C LYS A 308 -0.47 8.02 -10.85
N ASN A 309 -1.11 8.98 -11.52
CA ASN A 309 -0.50 10.30 -11.73
C ASN A 309 -0.19 11.00 -10.40
N ARG A 310 -1.14 11.06 -9.46
CA ARG A 310 -0.88 11.70 -8.16
C ARG A 310 0.17 10.96 -7.34
N PHE A 311 0.16 9.63 -7.39
CA PHE A 311 1.18 8.79 -6.77
C PHE A 311 2.58 9.07 -7.34
N GLU A 312 2.71 9.14 -8.66
CA GLU A 312 3.97 9.41 -9.34
C GLU A 312 4.50 10.82 -9.06
N GLU A 313 3.62 11.82 -8.93
CA GLU A 313 3.99 13.18 -8.53
C GLU A 313 4.59 13.23 -7.13
N ILE A 314 3.97 12.58 -6.15
CA ILE A 314 4.43 12.60 -4.75
C ILE A 314 5.71 11.78 -4.58
N THR A 315 5.81 10.65 -5.28
CA THR A 315 6.95 9.73 -5.14
C THR A 315 8.08 10.02 -6.13
N HIS A 316 7.93 11.04 -6.97
CA HIS A 316 8.84 11.36 -8.09
C HIS A 316 9.16 10.15 -8.96
N LYS A 317 8.19 9.24 -9.13
CA LYS A 317 8.33 7.96 -9.86
C LYS A 317 9.40 7.01 -9.29
N ARG A 318 9.83 7.22 -8.04
CA ARG A 318 10.84 6.38 -7.36
C ARG A 318 10.24 5.15 -6.67
N ARG A 319 8.92 5.06 -6.59
CA ARG A 319 8.19 3.90 -6.02
C ARG A 319 7.44 3.14 -7.10
N ILE A 320 7.25 1.83 -6.86
CA ILE A 320 6.64 0.91 -7.82
C ILE A 320 5.11 1.01 -7.74
N PHE A 321 4.47 1.15 -8.90
CA PHE A 321 3.01 1.13 -9.05
C PHE A 321 2.58 0.07 -10.06
N VAL A 322 1.49 -0.65 -9.77
CA VAL A 322 0.77 -1.50 -10.74
C VAL A 322 -0.71 -1.11 -10.76
N ALA A 323 -1.35 -1.14 -11.92
CA ALA A 323 -2.73 -0.65 -12.05
C ALA A 323 -3.77 -1.52 -11.34
N SER A 324 -3.56 -2.84 -11.30
CA SER A 324 -4.46 -3.82 -10.67
C SER A 324 -3.68 -5.05 -10.17
N SER A 325 -4.36 -5.91 -9.45
CA SER A 325 -3.94 -7.27 -9.10
C SER A 325 -5.15 -8.21 -9.20
N PRO A 326 -5.16 -9.24 -10.07
CA PRO A 326 -4.10 -9.59 -10.99
C PRO A 326 -3.98 -8.63 -12.18
N SER A 327 -2.77 -8.53 -12.73
CA SER A 327 -2.46 -7.71 -13.89
C SER A 327 -1.27 -8.27 -14.66
N ASN A 328 -1.18 -8.00 -15.97
CA ASN A 328 -0.04 -8.37 -16.82
C ASN A 328 1.13 -7.38 -16.71
N GLY A 329 1.07 -6.41 -15.78
CA GLY A 329 2.15 -5.45 -15.53
C GLY A 329 2.45 -4.58 -16.75
N LYS A 330 3.71 -4.52 -17.20
CA LYS A 330 4.13 -3.75 -18.41
C LYS A 330 3.26 -4.07 -19.63
N LYS A 331 2.81 -5.32 -19.78
CA LYS A 331 1.97 -5.74 -20.91
C LYS A 331 0.56 -5.15 -20.81
N THR A 332 -0.01 -5.04 -19.61
CA THR A 332 -1.27 -4.32 -19.37
C THR A 332 -1.13 -2.85 -19.77
N GLU A 333 -0.04 -2.18 -19.41
CA GLU A 333 0.19 -0.78 -19.79
C GLU A 333 0.26 -0.60 -21.32
N GLN A 334 0.95 -1.50 -22.02
CA GLN A 334 1.04 -1.52 -23.49
C GLN A 334 -0.33 -1.72 -24.18
N GLU A 335 -1.30 -2.34 -23.50
CA GLU A 335 -2.65 -2.60 -24.01
C GLU A 335 -3.67 -1.52 -23.60
N GLY A 336 -3.20 -0.42 -23.02
CA GLY A 336 -4.05 0.66 -22.53
C GLY A 336 -4.77 0.28 -21.24
N TYR A 337 -4.03 -0.29 -20.29
CA TYR A 337 -4.37 -0.50 -18.87
C TYR A 337 -5.51 -1.46 -18.54
N VAL A 338 -6.17 -2.03 -19.55
CA VAL A 338 -7.10 -3.17 -19.39
C VAL A 338 -6.69 -4.24 -20.39
N SER A 339 -5.90 -5.21 -19.95
CA SER A 339 -5.34 -6.24 -20.82
C SER A 339 -6.43 -7.09 -21.47
N ASN A 340 -6.15 -7.65 -22.65
CA ASN A 340 -7.04 -8.58 -23.33
C ASN A 340 -7.23 -9.90 -22.58
N ASN A 341 -6.24 -10.32 -21.79
CA ASN A 341 -6.31 -11.47 -20.90
C ASN A 341 -5.50 -11.21 -19.61
N PRO A 342 -6.08 -10.53 -18.59
CA PRO A 342 -5.40 -10.20 -17.33
C PRO A 342 -4.93 -11.40 -16.51
N TYR A 343 -5.37 -12.61 -16.85
CA TYR A 343 -4.98 -13.86 -16.18
C TYR A 343 -3.94 -14.66 -16.98
N ASP A 344 -3.26 -14.06 -17.96
CA ASP A 344 -2.23 -14.72 -18.76
C ASP A 344 -0.99 -15.06 -17.90
N GLN A 345 -0.76 -16.35 -17.68
CA GLN A 345 0.34 -16.86 -16.85
C GLN A 345 1.75 -16.54 -17.40
N GLN A 346 1.86 -16.01 -18.61
CA GLN A 346 3.13 -15.59 -19.22
C GLN A 346 3.59 -14.20 -18.77
N TYR A 347 2.70 -13.42 -18.16
CA TYR A 347 2.96 -12.05 -17.73
C TYR A 347 2.56 -11.88 -16.27
N GLY A 348 3.07 -10.82 -15.65
CA GLY A 348 2.44 -10.28 -14.45
C GLY A 348 2.25 -11.27 -13.32
N ASP A 349 1.08 -11.17 -12.68
CA ASP A 349 0.66 -12.08 -11.62
C ASP A 349 -0.72 -12.67 -11.86
N ALA A 350 -1.06 -13.68 -11.06
CA ALA A 350 -2.33 -14.38 -11.16
C ALA A 350 -2.99 -14.62 -9.80
N ASN A 351 -4.31 -14.54 -9.83
CA ASN A 351 -5.20 -15.14 -8.83
C ASN A 351 -5.69 -16.49 -9.36
N THR A 352 -5.52 -17.55 -8.57
CA THR A 352 -5.95 -18.91 -8.93
C THR A 352 -6.96 -19.42 -7.93
N SER A 353 -8.24 -19.43 -8.32
CA SER A 353 -9.35 -19.91 -7.48
C SER A 353 -9.88 -21.27 -7.96
N PRO A 354 -10.20 -22.21 -7.06
CA PRO A 354 -10.71 -23.54 -7.40
C PRO A 354 -11.98 -23.59 -8.28
N GLY A 355 -12.74 -22.50 -8.39
CA GLY A 355 -13.96 -22.44 -9.24
C GLY A 355 -13.71 -21.97 -10.68
N HIS A 356 -12.51 -21.47 -11.00
CA HIS A 356 -12.15 -21.00 -12.33
C HIS A 356 -11.63 -22.17 -13.18
N LYS A 357 -12.54 -22.99 -13.75
CA LYS A 357 -12.34 -24.02 -14.82
C LYS A 357 -11.00 -24.81 -14.86
N SER A 358 -10.29 -24.97 -13.74
CA SER A 358 -8.92 -25.52 -13.73
C SER A 358 -8.69 -26.58 -12.65
N THR A 359 -9.70 -26.91 -11.85
CA THR A 359 -9.56 -27.79 -10.68
C THR A 359 -9.71 -29.28 -10.93
N ASP A 360 -10.22 -29.69 -12.08
CA ASP A 360 -10.16 -31.11 -12.48
C ASP A 360 -8.72 -31.59 -12.74
N ARG A 361 -7.73 -30.69 -12.66
CA ARG A 361 -6.32 -31.02 -12.85
C ARG A 361 -5.52 -31.24 -11.57
N ILE A 362 -6.06 -31.17 -10.36
CA ILE A 362 -5.22 -31.32 -9.14
C ILE A 362 -4.69 -32.76 -8.95
N LEU A 363 -5.33 -33.78 -9.54
CA LEU A 363 -4.83 -35.17 -9.52
C LEU A 363 -4.09 -35.60 -10.80
N GLN A 364 -4.18 -34.85 -11.90
CA GLN A 364 -3.44 -35.13 -13.15
C GLN A 364 -2.26 -34.16 -13.40
N ALA A 365 -2.19 -33.02 -12.71
CA ALA A 365 -1.16 -32.00 -12.85
C ALA A 365 0.21 -32.37 -12.25
N SER A 366 0.29 -33.37 -11.37
CA SER A 366 1.58 -33.84 -10.84
C SER A 366 2.49 -34.47 -11.91
N GLN A 367 1.95 -34.75 -13.12
CA GLN A 367 2.71 -35.35 -14.22
C GLN A 367 2.87 -34.45 -15.46
N LYS A 368 2.19 -33.28 -15.57
CA LYS A 368 2.26 -32.40 -16.77
C LYS A 368 1.96 -30.91 -16.51
N CYS A 369 2.61 -30.24 -15.55
CA CYS A 369 2.36 -28.82 -15.29
C CYS A 369 3.48 -27.89 -15.77
N ASN A 370 3.11 -26.90 -16.59
CA ASN A 370 3.74 -25.57 -16.60
C ASN A 370 3.10 -24.78 -15.43
N PRO A 371 3.84 -24.48 -14.35
CA PRO A 371 3.32 -23.66 -13.26
C PRO A 371 3.23 -22.18 -13.66
N PRO A 372 2.27 -21.40 -13.11
CA PRO A 372 2.29 -19.94 -13.25
C PRO A 372 3.56 -19.37 -12.60
N ARG A 373 4.09 -18.26 -13.15
CA ARG A 373 5.36 -17.67 -12.68
C ARG A 373 5.29 -17.19 -11.23
N ARG A 374 4.10 -16.80 -10.75
CA ARG A 374 3.75 -16.55 -9.34
C ARG A 374 2.24 -16.68 -9.13
N ALA A 375 1.82 -17.23 -8.00
CA ALA A 375 0.44 -17.15 -7.50
C ALA A 375 0.40 -16.15 -6.34
N ARG A 376 -0.50 -15.15 -6.39
CA ARG A 376 -0.69 -14.16 -5.32
C ARG A 376 -1.89 -14.46 -4.42
N GLU A 377 -2.94 -15.01 -5.01
CA GLU A 377 -4.04 -15.61 -4.30
C GLU A 377 -4.20 -17.07 -4.74
N TYR A 378 -4.15 -17.96 -3.77
CA TYR A 378 -4.48 -19.37 -3.93
C TYR A 378 -5.34 -19.79 -2.76
N TYR A 379 -6.54 -20.31 -3.04
CA TYR A 379 -7.47 -20.76 -2.02
C TYR A 379 -7.53 -22.29 -1.99
N GLY A 380 -7.09 -22.89 -0.88
CA GLY A 380 -7.70 -24.11 -0.38
C GLY A 380 -8.61 -23.71 0.77
N ARG A 381 -9.84 -24.26 0.88
CA ARG A 381 -10.62 -24.14 2.11
C ARG A 381 -10.35 -25.38 2.98
N PRO A 382 -9.50 -25.31 4.03
CA PRO A 382 -9.59 -26.28 5.10
C PRO A 382 -10.83 -25.94 5.94
N LEU A 383 -11.65 -26.95 6.23
CA LEU A 383 -12.61 -26.88 7.33
C LEU A 383 -11.81 -26.80 8.64
N LEU A 384 -11.57 -25.58 9.13
CA LEU A 384 -11.18 -25.39 10.52
C LEU A 384 -12.42 -25.45 11.42
N ALA A 385 -12.21 -26.06 12.59
CA ALA A 385 -13.21 -26.58 13.52
C ALA A 385 -14.41 -25.64 13.76
N THR A 386 -15.61 -26.22 13.57
CA THR A 386 -16.92 -25.84 14.11
C THR A 386 -17.09 -24.38 14.56
N GLU A 387 -17.45 -23.50 13.62
CA GLU A 387 -18.50 -22.50 13.83
C GLU A 387 -19.02 -22.02 12.46
N ARG A 388 -20.33 -22.19 12.23
CA ARG A 388 -21.00 -21.85 10.96
C ARG A 388 -21.04 -20.33 10.78
N CYS A 389 -20.27 -19.79 9.83
CA CYS A 389 -20.61 -18.51 9.20
C CYS A 389 -21.81 -18.71 8.26
N LEU A 390 -23.01 -18.43 8.76
CA LEU A 390 -24.20 -18.21 7.96
C LEU A 390 -24.13 -16.78 7.37
N GLY A 391 -23.64 -16.67 6.14
CA GLY A 391 -23.68 -15.45 5.37
C GLY A 391 -23.33 -15.76 3.92
N CYS A 392 -24.31 -15.68 3.03
CA CYS A 392 -24.26 -16.05 1.61
C CYS A 392 -24.32 -17.55 1.30
N SER A 393 -25.46 -18.17 1.62
CA SER A 393 -25.94 -19.35 0.89
C SER A 393 -27.26 -19.01 0.22
N ASN A 394 -27.23 -18.98 -1.11
CA ASN A 394 -28.42 -18.93 -1.95
C ASN A 394 -29.42 -19.99 -1.49
N LEU A 395 -30.67 -19.56 -1.26
CA LEU A 395 -31.82 -20.40 -1.07
C LEU A 395 -32.01 -21.29 -2.31
N VAL A 396 -31.52 -22.52 -2.25
CA VAL A 396 -32.03 -23.62 -3.08
C VAL A 396 -32.38 -24.74 -2.13
N GLY A 397 -33.68 -24.90 -1.90
CA GLY A 397 -34.22 -25.91 -1.03
C GLY A 397 -33.88 -27.32 -1.53
N SER A 398 -33.36 -28.14 -0.63
CA SER A 398 -33.56 -29.59 -0.70
C SER A 398 -33.76 -30.08 0.73
N ARG A 399 -34.96 -30.61 0.97
CA ARG A 399 -35.32 -31.35 2.18
C ARG A 399 -34.56 -32.65 2.18
N PHE A 400 -33.96 -33.04 3.30
CA PHE A 400 -33.79 -34.46 3.62
C PHE A 400 -34.10 -34.71 5.09
N HIS A 401 -34.97 -35.70 5.32
CA HIS A 401 -35.28 -36.32 6.60
C HIS A 401 -34.15 -37.28 6.98
N TRP A 402 -33.77 -37.20 8.28
CA TRP A 402 -32.98 -38.09 9.13
C TRP A 402 -31.82 -38.88 8.50
#